data_AF-A0A5J4PXP6-F1
#
_entry.id   AF-A0A5J4PXP6-F1
#
_cell.length_a   1.000
_cell.length_b   1.000
_cell.length_c   1.000
_cell.angle_alpha   90.00
_cell.angle_beta   90.00
_cell.angle_gamma   90.00
#
_symmetry.space_group_name_H-M   'P 1'
#
loop_
_entity.id
_entity.type
_entity.pdbx_description
1 polymer ?
#
loop_
_entity_poly.entity_id
_entity_poly.type
_entity_poly.pdbx_seq_one_letter_code
_entity_poly.pdbx_strand_id
1 'polypeptide(L)'
;PPPKVKSAVIRLIRNHRTELGCNEDLFKKIVKTTFNQRRKILRNSIKPILGEDCLFTREPLFDRRPEQLSIQEFIELTNRVEKES
;
A
#
# COMPACT_ATOMS: atom_id res chain seq x y z
N PRO A 1 1.49 26.03 29.65
CA PRO A 1 1.16 26.76 28.41
C PRO A 1 0.38 25.87 27.43
N PRO A 2 -0.73 26.36 26.86
CA PRO A 2 -1.53 25.58 25.90
C PRO A 2 -0.73 25.30 24.61
N PRO A 3 -0.78 24.08 24.06
CA PRO A 3 -0.11 23.73 22.81
C PRO A 3 -0.77 24.42 21.60
N LYS A 4 0.01 24.72 20.55
CA LYS A 4 -0.45 25.39 19.31
C LYS A 4 -1.27 24.50 18.36
N VAL A 5 -1.53 23.26 18.72
CA VAL A 5 -2.18 22.25 17.87
C VAL A 5 -3.48 21.74 18.49
N LYS A 6 -4.44 21.36 17.65
CA LYS A 6 -5.71 20.77 18.09
C LYS A 6 -5.49 19.32 18.53
N SER A 7 -6.14 18.92 19.63
CA SER A 7 -6.13 17.54 20.11
C SER A 7 -7.40 16.81 19.65
N ALA A 8 -7.31 15.49 19.45
CA ALA A 8 -8.44 14.61 19.17
C ALA A 8 -8.28 13.30 19.95
N VAL A 9 -9.39 12.69 20.34
CA VAL A 9 -9.42 11.36 20.97
C VAL A 9 -9.90 10.36 19.93
N ILE A 10 -9.16 9.26 19.74
CA ILE A 10 -9.54 8.16 18.86
C ILE A 10 -9.65 6.87 19.66
N ARG A 11 -10.66 6.04 19.33
CA ARG A 11 -10.81 4.69 19.86
C ARG A 11 -10.63 3.71 18.71
N LEU A 12 -9.71 2.76 18.89
CA LEU A 12 -9.50 1.66 17.96
C LEU A 12 -10.13 0.40 18.57
N ILE A 13 -10.96 -0.28 17.79
CA ILE A 13 -11.56 -1.57 18.17
C ILE A 13 -11.07 -2.59 17.15
N ARG A 14 -10.60 -3.74 17.63
CA ARG A 14 -10.17 -4.83 16.77
C ARG A 14 -11.36 -5.32 15.95
N ASN A 15 -11.20 -5.38 14.63
CA ASN A 15 -12.21 -5.96 13.75
C ASN A 15 -12.17 -7.50 13.80
N HIS A 16 -13.09 -8.15 13.10
CA HIS A 16 -13.17 -9.63 13.03
C HIS A 16 -12.17 -10.27 12.07
N ARG A 17 -11.28 -9.49 11.44
CA ARG A 17 -10.33 -10.02 10.47
C ARG A 17 -9.18 -10.70 11.19
N THR A 18 -9.09 -12.02 11.05
CA THR A 18 -8.02 -12.85 11.62
C THR A 18 -6.82 -12.97 10.70
N GLU A 19 -7.03 -12.88 9.38
CA GLU A 19 -6.00 -13.01 8.35
C GLU A 19 -6.26 -12.04 7.17
N LEU A 20 -5.17 -11.60 6.54
CA LEU A 20 -5.22 -10.68 5.41
C LEU A 20 -5.49 -11.39 4.08
N GLY A 21 -5.19 -12.69 3.97
CA GLY A 21 -5.28 -13.44 2.71
C GLY A 21 -4.16 -13.09 1.71
N CYS A 22 -3.03 -12.62 2.23
CA CYS A 22 -1.79 -12.37 1.50
C CYS A 22 -0.61 -12.53 2.45
N ASN A 23 0.60 -12.61 1.90
CA ASN A 23 1.83 -12.56 2.68
C ASN A 23 1.98 -11.22 3.40
N GLU A 24 1.85 -11.21 4.72
CA GLU A 24 1.84 -9.98 5.52
C GLU A 24 3.17 -9.21 5.48
N ASP A 25 4.29 -9.90 5.36
CA ASP A 25 5.60 -9.26 5.32
C ASP A 25 5.84 -8.59 3.97
N LEU A 26 5.42 -9.25 2.88
CA LEU A 26 5.40 -8.64 1.56
C LEU A 26 4.42 -7.46 1.51
N PHE A 27 3.23 -7.59 2.10
CA PHE A 27 2.24 -6.52 2.20
C PHE A 27 2.83 -5.28 2.90
N LYS A 28 3.45 -5.47 4.07
CA LYS A 28 4.12 -4.38 4.81
C LYS A 28 5.21 -3.73 3.96
N LYS A 29 6.01 -4.52 3.24
CA LYS A 29 7.07 -4.02 2.35
C LYS A 29 6.49 -3.17 1.20
N ILE A 30 5.41 -3.64 0.57
CA ILE A 30 4.72 -2.93 -0.52
C ILE A 30 4.12 -1.61 0.00
N VAL A 31 3.36 -1.65 1.09
CA VAL A 31 2.76 -0.44 1.68
C VAL A 31 3.85 0.56 2.05
N LYS A 32 4.91 0.13 2.75
CA LYS A 32 6.01 1.01 3.15
C LYS A 32 6.70 1.66 1.95
N THR A 33 7.03 0.88 0.93
CA THR A 33 7.74 1.37 -0.26
C THR A 33 6.89 2.33 -1.06
N THR A 34 5.62 1.99 -1.26
CA THR A 34 4.70 2.81 -2.05
C THR A 34 4.39 4.15 -1.37
N PHE A 35 4.13 4.16 -0.06
CA PHE A 35 3.89 5.39 0.69
C PHE A 35 5.14 6.25 0.94
N ASN A 36 6.34 5.68 0.88
CA ASN A 36 7.58 6.47 0.90
C ASN A 36 7.63 7.43 -0.31
N GLN A 37 7.03 7.02 -1.43
CA GLN A 37 6.87 7.84 -2.64
C GLN A 37 5.42 8.31 -2.83
N ARG A 38 4.71 8.71 -1.76
CA ARG A 38 3.25 9.01 -1.79
C ARG A 38 2.77 9.98 -2.87
N ARG A 39 3.63 10.88 -3.37
CA ARG A 39 3.28 11.84 -4.43
C ARG A 39 3.47 11.30 -5.85
N LYS A 40 4.05 10.11 -6.00
CA LYS A 40 4.25 9.43 -7.28
C LYS A 40 3.14 8.40 -7.49
N ILE A 41 2.81 8.17 -8.76
CA ILE A 41 1.90 7.09 -9.16
C ILE A 41 2.50 5.74 -8.78
N LEU A 42 1.64 4.77 -8.50
CA LEU A 42 2.00 3.45 -7.99
C LEU A 42 3.02 2.75 -8.90
N ARG A 43 2.92 2.91 -10.22
CA ARG A 43 3.90 2.41 -11.21
C ARG A 43 5.33 2.77 -10.86
N ASN A 44 5.57 4.01 -10.42
CA ASN A 44 6.93 4.48 -10.08
C ASN A 44 7.32 4.07 -8.67
N SER A 45 6.36 4.11 -7.74
CA SER A 45 6.59 3.79 -6.34
C SER A 45 6.89 2.31 -6.11
N ILE A 46 6.42 1.41 -6.99
CA ILE A 46 6.61 -0.05 -6.87
C ILE A 46 7.82 -0.61 -7.62
N LYS A 47 8.47 0.19 -8.49
CA LYS A 47 9.69 -0.20 -9.22
C LYS A 47 10.77 -0.84 -8.33
N PRO A 48 11.04 -0.36 -7.10
CA PRO A 48 12.06 -0.97 -6.25
C PRO A 48 11.76 -2.40 -5.81
N ILE A 49 10.51 -2.86 -5.95
CA ILE A 49 10.07 -4.21 -5.59
C ILE A 49 10.03 -5.12 -6.81
N LEU A 50 9.51 -4.61 -7.95
CA LEU A 50 9.22 -5.41 -9.15
C LEU A 50 10.26 -5.28 -10.28
N GLY A 51 11.21 -4.34 -10.19
CA GLY A 51 12.13 -4.02 -11.29
C GLY A 51 11.53 -3.06 -12.33
N GLU A 52 12.35 -2.61 -13.29
CA GLU A 52 11.96 -1.57 -14.26
C GLU A 52 11.01 -2.05 -15.38
N ASP A 53 11.00 -3.35 -15.71
CA ASP A 53 10.31 -3.90 -16.90
C ASP A 53 9.11 -4.83 -16.59
N CYS A 54 8.47 -4.65 -15.43
CA CYS A 54 7.26 -5.41 -15.13
C CYS A 54 6.07 -4.95 -15.99
N LEU A 55 5.73 -5.73 -17.01
CA LEU A 55 4.53 -5.59 -17.87
C LEU A 55 3.23 -5.50 -17.05
N PHE A 56 3.25 -6.04 -15.83
CA PHE A 56 2.21 -5.98 -14.83
C PHE A 56 1.76 -4.54 -14.47
N THR A 57 2.64 -3.56 -14.62
CA THR A 57 2.35 -2.16 -14.29
C THR A 57 1.56 -1.39 -15.36
N ARG A 58 1.04 -2.08 -16.39
CA ARG A 58 0.26 -1.48 -17.49
C ARG A 58 -1.23 -1.29 -17.17
N GLU A 59 -1.71 -1.81 -16.05
CA GLU A 59 -3.11 -1.63 -15.64
C GLU A 59 -3.40 -0.19 -15.15
N PRO A 60 -4.64 0.33 -15.33
CA PRO A 60 -5.04 1.67 -14.86
C PRO A 60 -4.87 1.88 -13.35
N LEU A 61 -4.86 0.79 -12.55
CA LEU A 61 -4.57 0.83 -11.12
C LEU A 61 -3.21 1.49 -10.84
N PHE A 62 -2.22 1.25 -11.70
CA PHE A 62 -0.85 1.72 -11.50
C PHE A 62 -0.65 3.22 -11.82
N ASP A 63 -1.63 3.85 -12.44
CA ASP A 63 -1.67 5.30 -12.67
C ASP A 63 -2.24 6.06 -11.46
N ARG A 64 -2.75 5.36 -10.43
CA ARG A 64 -3.22 5.96 -9.18
C ARG A 64 -2.08 6.16 -8.19
N ARG A 65 -2.28 7.07 -7.24
CA ARG A 65 -1.38 7.26 -6.07
C ARG A 65 -1.72 6.26 -4.97
N PRO A 66 -0.74 5.87 -4.12
CA PRO A 66 -0.97 4.92 -3.03
C PRO A 66 -2.05 5.36 -2.04
N GLU A 67 -2.21 6.66 -1.83
CA GLU A 67 -3.28 7.23 -0.97
C GLU A 67 -4.70 7.07 -1.53
N GLN A 68 -4.83 6.73 -2.82
CA GLN A 68 -6.11 6.49 -3.49
C GLN A 68 -6.50 5.00 -3.50
N LEU A 69 -5.61 4.11 -3.06
CA LEU A 69 -5.87 2.68 -3.02
C LEU A 69 -6.51 2.30 -1.68
N SER A 70 -7.52 1.44 -1.76
CA SER A 70 -8.13 0.76 -0.63
C SER A 70 -7.23 -0.35 -0.07
N ILE A 71 -7.51 -0.78 1.15
CA ILE A 71 -6.82 -1.92 1.79
C ILE A 71 -6.95 -3.18 0.93
N GLN A 72 -8.11 -3.41 0.33
CA GLN A 72 -8.37 -4.58 -0.52
C GLN A 72 -7.50 -4.56 -1.79
N GLU A 73 -7.37 -3.40 -2.43
CA GLU A 73 -6.48 -3.24 -3.61
C GLU A 73 -5.01 -3.50 -3.24
N PHE A 74 -4.55 -3.13 -2.05
CA PHE A 74 -3.19 -3.48 -1.60
C PHE A 74 -3.00 -4.98 -1.36
N ILE A 75 -4.03 -5.68 -0.89
CA ILE A 75 -3.98 -7.13 -0.68
C ILE A 75 -3.90 -7.84 -2.03
N GLU A 76 -4.75 -7.43 -2.99
CA GLU A 76 -4.71 -7.96 -4.35
C GLU A 76 -3.37 -7.67 -5.04
N LEU A 77 -2.85 -6.45 -4.88
CA LEU A 77 -1.52 -6.08 -5.37
C LEU A 77 -0.44 -6.99 -4.80
N THR A 78 -0.48 -7.25 -3.48
CA THR A 78 0.48 -8.12 -2.80
C THR A 78 0.44 -9.54 -3.34
N ASN A 79 -0.76 -10.11 -3.49
CA ASN A 79 -0.95 -11.45 -4.04
C ASN A 79 -0.49 -11.57 -5.50
N ARG A 80 -0.65 -10.50 -6.29
CA ARG A 80 -0.18 -10.49 -7.68
C ARG A 80 1.35 -10.39 -7.76
N VAL A 81 1.97 -9.55 -6.92
CA VAL A 81 3.44 -9.46 -6.81
C VAL A 81 4.05 -10.79 -6.36
N GLU A 82 3.40 -11.49 -5.42
CA GLU A 82 3.84 -12.80 -4.94
C GLU A 82 3.76 -13.88 -6.03
N LYS A 83 2.75 -13.84 -6.91
CA LYS A 83 2.63 -14.80 -8.03
C LYS A 83 3.66 -14.59 -9.13
N GLU A 84 4.17 -13.37 -9.29
CA GLU A 84 5.14 -13.01 -10.32
C GLU A 84 6.60 -13.16 -9.84
N SER A 85 6.83 -13.28 -8.53
CA SER A 85 8.15 -13.53 -7.91
C SER A 85 8.48 -15.01 -7.87
#